data_AF-A0A7V4BSJ6-F1
#
_entry.id   AF-A0A7V4BSJ6-F1
#
_cell.length_a   1.000
_cell.length_b   1.000
_cell.length_c   1.000
_cell.angle_alpha   90.00
_cell.angle_beta   90.00
_cell.angle_gamma   90.00
#
_symmetry.space_group_name_H-M   'P 1'
#
loop_
_entity.id
_entity.type
_entity.pdbx_description
1 polymer ?
#
loop_
_entity_poly.entity_id
_entity_poly.type
_entity_poly.pdbx_seq_one_letter_code
_entity_poly.pdbx_strand_id
1 'polypeptide(L)'
;MSHHVEAIGNHSLDTSSVETLAIELGQKLKINVVFGYFGWIEYFNLLGIDRNEDDRVELGKYFYAKNAPTFWLEDEHYQLKQLYQKYGEELFRLPQFWFFYDNVPAEDDPIVSDEKLNLKYPCFTAYYKENYSIFLTIAKDLYINNLSDFGDWYCFVHTLLHFDYYHKMGYDADIHTIRNQLMHTTFALGGNKMYYVDDNSEVLDGIGIGEELNMNWCEVEDKIMQKAGYRILDIPAFLTNIDYRKQIIRESTEPLCFFDDFRDLIHR
;
A
#
# COMPACT_ATOMS: atom_id res chain seq x y z
N MET A 1 -8.35 -7.27 -17.35
CA MET A 1 -7.35 -7.39 -16.28
C MET A 1 -8.09 -7.93 -15.07
N SER A 2 -7.45 -8.66 -14.16
CA SER A 2 -8.12 -9.08 -12.92
C SER A 2 -8.31 -7.87 -12.02
N HIS A 3 -9.49 -7.73 -11.42
CA HIS A 3 -9.81 -6.62 -10.52
C HIS A 3 -9.60 -7.09 -9.08
N HIS A 4 -8.61 -6.54 -8.39
CA HIS A 4 -8.26 -6.91 -7.02
C HIS A 4 -8.74 -5.86 -6.03
N VAL A 5 -8.98 -6.32 -4.80
CA VAL A 5 -9.30 -5.42 -3.69
C VAL A 5 -8.00 -4.87 -3.12
N GLU A 6 -7.82 -3.55 -3.21
CA GLU A 6 -6.72 -2.86 -2.55
C GLU A 6 -7.18 -2.23 -1.25
N ALA A 7 -6.50 -2.62 -0.17
CA ALA A 7 -6.81 -2.25 1.20
C ALA A 7 -5.87 -1.11 1.66
N ILE A 8 -6.34 0.13 1.55
CA ILE A 8 -5.56 1.34 1.81
C ILE A 8 -5.90 1.89 3.21
N GLY A 9 -4.95 1.84 4.13
CA GLY A 9 -5.12 2.32 5.51
C GLY A 9 -4.23 3.51 5.83
N ASN A 10 -4.61 4.28 6.85
CA ASN A 10 -3.73 5.31 7.41
C ASN A 10 -2.77 4.73 8.45
N HIS A 11 -1.67 5.41 8.73
CA HIS A 11 -0.77 5.03 9.83
C HIS A 11 -0.13 6.23 10.52
N SER A 12 0.64 5.97 11.58
CA SER A 12 1.44 6.97 12.29
C SER A 12 2.93 6.63 12.35
N LEU A 13 3.40 5.74 11.48
CA LEU A 13 4.80 5.32 11.40
C LEU A 13 5.72 6.49 10.99
N ASP A 14 6.95 6.46 11.48
CA ASP A 14 8.02 7.36 11.10
C ASP A 14 8.73 6.86 9.83
N THR A 15 8.42 7.53 8.72
CA THR A 15 8.93 7.21 7.38
C THR A 15 10.17 8.03 7.01
N SER A 16 10.88 8.61 7.99
CA SER A 16 12.06 9.45 7.74
C SER A 16 13.25 8.69 7.16
N SER A 17 13.37 7.39 7.48
CA SER A 17 14.38 6.51 6.92
C SER A 17 13.94 5.05 7.01
N VAL A 18 14.52 4.20 6.16
CA VAL A 18 14.27 2.76 6.18
C VAL A 18 14.69 2.11 7.51
N GLU A 19 15.75 2.61 8.16
CA GLU A 19 16.21 2.12 9.46
C GLU A 19 15.21 2.46 10.56
N THR A 20 14.75 3.71 10.62
CA THR A 20 13.73 4.16 11.58
C THR A 20 12.47 3.33 11.45
N LEU A 21 11.98 3.17 10.21
CA LEU A 21 10.79 2.40 9.91
C LEU A 21 10.96 0.92 10.27
N ALA A 22 12.13 0.31 9.99
CA ALA A 22 12.42 -1.08 10.34
C ALA A 22 12.34 -1.33 11.84
N ILE A 23 12.89 -0.42 12.66
CA ILE A 23 12.83 -0.52 14.12
C ILE A 23 11.38 -0.43 14.59
N GLU A 24 10.64 0.56 14.08
CA GLU A 24 9.27 0.80 14.51
C GLU A 24 8.33 -0.35 14.12
N LEU A 25 8.41 -0.85 12.88
CA LEU A 25 7.67 -2.03 12.43
C LEU A 25 8.03 -3.26 13.27
N GLY A 26 9.32 -3.49 13.50
CA GLY A 26 9.80 -4.61 14.29
C GLY A 26 9.25 -4.60 15.72
N GLN A 27 9.14 -3.42 16.34
CA GLN A 27 8.56 -3.26 17.68
C GLN A 27 7.04 -3.45 17.69
N LYS A 28 6.31 -2.79 16.78
CA LYS A 28 4.84 -2.80 16.74
C LYS A 28 4.28 -4.17 16.33
N LEU A 29 4.88 -4.80 15.33
CA LEU A 29 4.42 -6.08 14.78
C LEU A 29 5.13 -7.29 15.41
N LYS A 30 6.12 -7.08 16.28
CA LYS A 30 6.89 -8.14 16.95
C LYS A 30 7.60 -9.08 15.96
N ILE A 31 8.21 -8.47 14.93
CA ILE A 31 8.88 -9.16 13.83
C ILE A 31 10.38 -8.82 13.79
N ASN A 32 11.16 -9.71 13.18
CA ASN A 32 12.51 -9.35 12.75
C ASN A 32 12.42 -8.63 11.40
N VAL A 33 13.29 -7.64 11.18
CA VAL A 33 13.32 -6.89 9.93
C VAL A 33 14.77 -6.84 9.44
N VAL A 34 15.00 -7.30 8.21
CA VAL A 34 16.21 -6.94 7.45
C VAL A 34 15.83 -5.79 6.55
N PHE A 35 16.65 -4.75 6.46
CA PHE A 35 16.29 -3.57 5.67
C PHE A 35 17.40 -3.18 4.70
N GLY A 36 16.98 -2.65 3.56
CA GLY A 36 17.86 -2.41 2.43
C GLY A 36 17.15 -1.77 1.25
N TYR A 37 17.66 -2.04 0.06
CA TYR A 37 17.07 -1.62 -1.19
C TYR A 37 17.45 -2.61 -2.30
N PHE A 38 16.65 -2.67 -3.35
CA PHE A 38 17.03 -3.32 -4.60
C PHE A 38 17.84 -2.34 -5.46
N GLY A 39 18.97 -2.77 -5.99
CA GLY A 39 19.81 -1.92 -6.83
C GLY A 39 20.06 -2.50 -8.21
N TRP A 40 19.98 -1.63 -9.21
CA TRP A 40 20.29 -1.93 -10.60
C TRP A 40 21.78 -1.75 -10.90
N ILE A 41 22.35 -2.63 -11.73
CA ILE A 41 23.76 -2.63 -12.11
C ILE A 41 24.16 -1.34 -12.84
N GLU A 42 23.31 -0.81 -13.72
CA GLU A 42 23.53 0.46 -14.42
C GLU A 42 23.64 1.62 -13.44
N TYR A 43 22.82 1.61 -12.39
CA TYR A 43 22.84 2.62 -11.35
C TYR A 43 24.04 2.46 -10.41
N PHE A 44 24.48 1.24 -10.11
CA PHE A 44 25.75 1.02 -9.42
C PHE A 44 26.94 1.54 -10.22
N ASN A 45 26.97 1.31 -11.53
CA ASN A 45 28.00 1.84 -12.42
C ASN A 45 28.03 3.37 -12.42
N LEU A 46 26.86 4.02 -12.50
CA LEU A 46 26.74 5.47 -12.35
C LEU A 46 27.24 5.95 -10.98
N LEU A 47 26.96 5.22 -9.91
CA LEU A 47 27.47 5.54 -8.57
C LEU A 47 28.97 5.30 -8.43
N GLY A 48 29.58 4.50 -9.31
CA GLY A 48 30.98 4.08 -9.22
C GLY A 48 31.19 2.97 -8.19
N ILE A 49 30.16 2.17 -7.95
CA ILE A 49 30.16 1.03 -7.02
C ILE A 49 30.41 -0.24 -7.83
N ASP A 50 31.42 -1.00 -7.44
CA ASP A 50 31.78 -2.27 -8.08
C ASP A 50 30.78 -3.37 -7.70
N ARG A 51 29.76 -3.56 -8.56
CA ARG A 51 28.72 -4.58 -8.49
C ARG A 51 28.52 -5.15 -9.89
N ASN A 52 28.32 -6.46 -9.98
CA ASN A 52 28.26 -7.19 -11.25
C ASN A 52 26.88 -7.78 -11.56
N GLU A 53 25.88 -7.53 -10.73
CA GLU A 53 24.49 -7.97 -10.91
C GLU A 53 23.52 -7.04 -10.19
N ASP A 54 22.26 -7.08 -10.61
CA ASP A 54 21.15 -6.48 -9.87
C ASP A 54 20.91 -7.31 -8.61
N ASP A 55 20.89 -6.64 -7.45
CA ASP A 55 20.80 -7.36 -6.18
C ASP A 55 20.22 -6.48 -5.07
N ARG A 56 19.76 -7.15 -4.02
CA ARG A 56 19.34 -6.56 -2.77
C ARG A 56 20.55 -6.23 -1.92
N VAL A 57 20.67 -4.96 -1.56
CA VAL A 57 21.73 -4.46 -0.69
C VAL A 57 21.19 -4.38 0.74
N GLU A 58 21.67 -5.27 1.62
CA GLU A 58 21.39 -5.18 3.05
C GLU A 58 22.12 -3.97 3.65
N LEU A 59 21.36 -3.04 4.23
CA LEU A 59 21.88 -1.90 4.97
C LEU A 59 21.97 -2.22 6.47
N GLY A 60 21.08 -3.07 6.97
CA GLY A 60 21.09 -3.49 8.36
C GLY A 60 19.93 -4.41 8.72
N LYS A 61 19.78 -4.63 10.02
CA LYS A 61 18.72 -5.48 10.57
C LYS A 61 18.29 -5.02 11.95
N TYR A 62 17.01 -5.17 12.20
CA TYR A 62 16.40 -5.12 13.52
C TYR A 62 16.01 -6.55 13.95
N PHE A 63 16.45 -6.95 15.15
CA PHE A 63 16.18 -8.27 15.71
C PHE A 63 15.28 -8.14 16.93
N TYR A 64 14.04 -8.63 16.81
CA TYR A 64 13.09 -8.69 17.90
C TYR A 64 13.27 -9.97 18.74
N ALA A 65 13.21 -11.14 18.09
CA ALA A 65 13.32 -12.43 18.77
C ALA A 65 13.70 -13.57 17.82
N LYS A 66 14.32 -14.62 18.35
CA LYS A 66 14.82 -15.77 17.56
C LYS A 66 13.75 -16.48 16.73
N ASN A 67 12.53 -16.58 17.25
CA ASN A 67 11.41 -17.31 16.61
C ASN A 67 10.39 -16.37 15.97
N ALA A 68 10.66 -15.07 15.90
CA ALA A 68 9.79 -14.13 15.22
C ALA A 68 9.95 -14.25 13.69
N PRO A 69 8.87 -14.06 12.91
CA PRO A 69 8.97 -14.03 11.46
C PRO A 69 9.91 -12.92 11.01
N THR A 70 10.61 -13.13 9.89
CA THR A 70 11.55 -12.16 9.33
C THR A 70 10.97 -11.54 8.07
N PHE A 71 10.86 -10.22 8.07
CA PHE A 71 10.48 -9.43 6.91
C PHE A 71 11.72 -8.78 6.32
N TRP A 72 11.67 -8.53 5.02
CA TRP A 72 12.60 -7.64 4.37
C TRP A 72 11.89 -6.35 4.00
N LEU A 73 12.47 -5.21 4.38
CA LEU A 73 11.97 -3.87 4.14
C LEU A 73 12.87 -3.14 3.12
N GLU A 74 12.30 -2.76 1.98
CA GLU A 74 12.98 -2.02 0.93
C GLU A 74 12.58 -0.55 0.95
N ASP A 75 13.54 0.36 0.80
CA ASP A 75 13.28 1.71 0.32
C ASP A 75 13.37 1.70 -1.21
N GLU A 76 12.19 1.79 -1.85
CA GLU A 76 12.01 1.68 -3.30
C GLU A 76 12.76 2.78 -4.06
N HIS A 77 13.10 3.88 -3.40
CA HIS A 77 13.72 5.05 -4.02
C HIS A 77 15.14 5.31 -3.48
N TYR A 78 15.71 4.37 -2.73
CA TYR A 78 17.04 4.57 -2.11
C TYR A 78 18.13 4.83 -3.14
N GLN A 79 18.22 4.00 -4.18
CA GLN A 79 19.26 4.13 -5.20
C GLN A 79 19.09 5.41 -6.04
N LEU A 80 17.84 5.81 -6.31
CA LEU A 80 17.50 7.09 -6.94
C LEU A 80 17.99 8.28 -6.09
N LYS A 81 17.75 8.26 -4.77
CA LYS A 81 18.23 9.28 -3.83
C LYS A 81 19.77 9.37 -3.84
N GLN A 82 20.48 8.24 -3.89
CA GLN A 82 21.95 8.22 -3.99
C GLN A 82 22.43 8.85 -5.30
N LEU A 83 21.79 8.53 -6.42
CA LEU A 83 22.11 9.10 -7.72
C LEU A 83 21.87 10.60 -7.75
N TYR A 84 20.73 11.05 -7.25
CA TYR A 84 20.41 12.49 -7.18
C TYR A 84 21.35 13.23 -6.23
N GLN A 85 21.78 12.62 -5.12
CA GLN A 85 22.82 13.19 -4.26
C GLN A 85 24.15 13.39 -5.01
N LYS A 86 24.49 12.50 -5.95
CA LYS A 86 25.73 12.57 -6.73
C LYS A 86 25.64 13.56 -7.91
N TYR A 87 24.52 13.60 -8.61
CA TYR A 87 24.37 14.31 -9.89
C TYR A 87 23.45 15.55 -9.84
N GLY A 88 22.60 15.67 -8.83
CA GLY A 88 21.54 16.69 -8.77
C GLY A 88 20.59 16.60 -9.96
N GLU A 89 20.08 17.74 -10.43
CA GLU A 89 19.18 17.83 -11.58
C GLU A 89 19.78 17.29 -12.89
N GLU A 90 21.12 17.27 -13.02
CA GLU A 90 21.76 16.73 -14.23
C GLU A 90 21.52 15.23 -14.39
N LEU A 91 21.14 14.52 -13.33
CA LEU A 91 20.77 13.10 -13.37
C LEU A 91 19.76 12.83 -14.49
N PHE A 92 18.72 13.67 -14.59
CA PHE A 92 17.61 13.49 -15.52
C PHE A 92 18.00 13.75 -16.98
N ARG A 93 19.21 14.25 -17.24
CA ARG A 93 19.77 14.45 -18.58
C ARG A 93 20.75 13.34 -18.99
N LEU A 94 21.09 12.43 -18.07
CA LEU A 94 22.05 11.35 -18.34
C LEU A 94 21.38 10.19 -19.09
N PRO A 95 21.86 9.82 -20.28
CA PRO A 95 21.34 8.66 -21.01
C PRO A 95 21.43 7.35 -20.21
N GLN A 96 22.48 7.20 -19.39
CA GLN A 96 22.67 5.99 -18.58
C GLN A 96 21.67 5.86 -17.43
N PHE A 97 21.07 6.97 -16.99
CA PHE A 97 20.01 6.92 -15.98
C PHE A 97 18.70 6.37 -16.59
N TRP A 98 18.42 6.75 -17.83
CA TRP A 98 17.25 6.32 -18.59
C TRP A 98 17.49 5.04 -19.39
N PHE A 99 18.29 4.09 -18.89
CA PHE A 99 18.72 2.92 -19.65
C PHE A 99 17.59 1.96 -20.05
N PHE A 100 16.42 2.05 -19.39
CA PHE A 100 15.19 1.33 -19.78
C PHE A 100 14.45 1.98 -20.96
N TYR A 101 14.87 3.17 -21.39
CA TYR A 101 14.23 3.95 -22.45
C TYR A 101 15.17 4.12 -23.63
N ASP A 102 14.60 4.17 -24.84
CA ASP A 102 15.37 4.35 -26.07
C ASP A 102 16.05 5.73 -26.15
N ASN A 103 15.48 6.74 -25.48
CA ASN A 103 15.98 8.11 -25.48
C ASN A 103 15.83 8.74 -24.10
N VAL A 104 16.63 9.78 -23.83
CA VAL A 104 16.43 10.66 -22.68
C VAL A 104 15.09 11.40 -22.85
N PRO A 105 14.14 11.25 -21.90
CA PRO A 105 12.88 11.98 -21.93
C PRO A 105 13.08 13.51 -21.94
N ALA A 106 12.12 14.24 -22.50
CA ALA A 106 12.12 15.69 -22.40
C ALA A 106 11.88 16.14 -20.95
N GLU A 107 12.31 17.35 -20.59
CA GLU A 107 12.22 17.84 -19.21
C GLU A 107 10.75 18.00 -18.73
N ASP A 108 9.82 18.20 -19.66
CA ASP A 108 8.37 18.29 -19.43
C ASP A 108 7.64 16.96 -19.59
N ASP A 109 8.37 15.86 -19.82
CA ASP A 109 7.78 14.52 -19.90
C ASP A 109 7.26 14.09 -18.52
N PRO A 110 6.03 13.53 -18.42
CA PRO A 110 5.46 13.05 -17.17
C PRO A 110 6.40 12.13 -16.38
N ILE A 111 7.17 11.29 -17.05
CA ILE A 111 8.07 10.36 -16.35
C ILE A 111 9.18 11.07 -15.57
N VAL A 112 9.67 12.20 -16.07
CA VAL A 112 10.66 13.01 -15.34
C VAL A 112 10.03 13.62 -14.10
N SER A 113 8.76 14.01 -14.20
CA SER A 113 7.99 14.50 -13.06
C SER A 113 7.77 13.42 -12.01
N ASP A 114 7.48 12.18 -12.42
CA ASP A 114 7.30 11.03 -11.53
C ASP A 114 8.59 10.68 -10.78
N GLU A 115 9.74 10.63 -11.45
CA GLU A 115 11.03 10.43 -10.78
C GLU A 115 11.33 11.53 -9.74
N LYS A 116 10.95 12.78 -10.03
CA LYS A 116 11.08 13.89 -9.09
C LYS A 116 10.13 13.75 -7.90
N LEU A 117 8.94 13.17 -8.08
CA LEU A 117 8.04 12.84 -6.98
C LEU A 117 8.62 11.71 -6.12
N ASN A 118 9.19 10.67 -6.73
CA ASN A 118 9.84 9.54 -6.03
C ASN A 118 11.03 9.98 -5.14
N LEU A 119 11.70 11.09 -5.48
CA LEU A 119 12.72 11.72 -4.62
C LEU A 119 12.14 12.40 -3.38
N LYS A 120 10.89 12.89 -3.47
CA LYS A 120 10.23 13.69 -2.44
C LYS A 120 9.41 12.83 -1.48
N TYR A 121 8.75 11.80 -1.99
CA TYR A 121 7.83 10.97 -1.22
C TYR A 121 8.49 9.64 -0.86
N PRO A 122 8.44 9.23 0.43
CA PRO A 122 8.93 7.92 0.81
C PRO A 122 7.98 6.84 0.31
N CYS A 123 8.55 5.75 -0.21
CA CYS A 123 7.84 4.53 -0.54
C CYS A 123 8.69 3.35 -0.09
N PHE A 124 8.10 2.48 0.71
CA PHE A 124 8.76 1.29 1.21
C PHE A 124 7.90 0.05 0.97
N THR A 125 8.54 -1.08 0.69
CA THR A 125 7.84 -2.37 0.63
C THR A 125 8.40 -3.31 1.68
N ALA A 126 7.55 -3.78 2.58
CA ALA A 126 7.87 -4.81 3.56
C ALA A 126 7.24 -6.12 3.12
N TYR A 127 8.04 -7.12 2.73
CA TYR A 127 7.54 -8.43 2.35
C TYR A 127 8.06 -9.53 3.26
N TYR A 128 7.25 -10.57 3.43
CA TYR A 128 7.63 -11.72 4.23
C TYR A 128 8.69 -12.54 3.48
N LYS A 129 9.85 -12.77 4.12
CA LYS A 129 11.02 -13.34 3.44
C LYS A 129 10.79 -14.75 2.88
N GLU A 130 9.87 -15.51 3.47
CA GLU A 130 9.52 -16.87 3.01
C GLU A 130 8.38 -16.88 1.99
N ASN A 131 7.61 -15.79 1.87
CA ASN A 131 6.55 -15.66 0.88
C ASN A 131 6.36 -14.20 0.46
N TYR A 132 6.93 -13.85 -0.69
CA TYR A 132 6.86 -12.49 -1.26
C TYR A 132 5.45 -12.04 -1.66
N SER A 133 4.45 -12.95 -1.71
CA SER A 133 3.06 -12.56 -1.95
C SER A 133 2.41 -11.88 -0.75
N ILE A 134 3.07 -11.88 0.41
CA ILE A 134 2.60 -11.26 1.65
C ILE A 134 3.45 -10.02 1.85
N PHE A 135 2.85 -8.85 1.60
CA PHE A 135 3.59 -7.58 1.67
C PHE A 135 2.74 -6.42 2.18
N LEU A 136 3.43 -5.36 2.59
CA LEU A 136 2.89 -4.05 2.92
C LEU A 136 3.65 -3.01 2.09
N THR A 137 2.93 -2.17 1.36
CA THR A 137 3.52 -0.96 0.79
C THR A 137 3.23 0.18 1.74
N ILE A 138 4.26 0.92 2.15
CA ILE A 138 4.18 1.98 3.16
C ILE A 138 4.66 3.27 2.51
N ALA A 139 3.74 4.21 2.34
CA ALA A 139 4.03 5.57 1.91
C ALA A 139 4.12 6.48 3.14
N LYS A 140 4.08 7.80 2.94
CA LYS A 140 4.31 8.76 4.03
C LYS A 140 3.28 8.67 5.18
N ASP A 141 1.99 8.67 4.86
CA ASP A 141 0.91 8.74 5.85
C ASP A 141 -0.12 7.61 5.65
N LEU A 142 0.17 6.68 4.74
CA LEU A 142 -0.72 5.59 4.34
C LEU A 142 0.06 4.33 4.01
N TYR A 143 -0.64 3.22 4.04
CA TYR A 143 -0.11 1.93 3.61
C TYR A 143 -1.16 1.15 2.83
N ILE A 144 -0.67 0.27 1.97
CA ILE A 144 -1.47 -0.72 1.24
C ILE A 144 -1.21 -2.06 1.89
N ASN A 145 -2.28 -2.73 2.32
CA ASN A 145 -2.21 -3.97 3.07
C ASN A 145 -2.48 -5.20 2.21
N ASN A 146 -1.42 -5.92 1.86
CA ASN A 146 -1.50 -7.21 1.18
C ASN A 146 -1.10 -8.38 2.09
N LEU A 147 -1.25 -8.23 3.42
CA LEU A 147 -1.08 -9.34 4.37
C LEU A 147 -2.29 -10.28 4.40
N SER A 148 -3.47 -9.74 4.12
CA SER A 148 -4.73 -10.48 4.10
C SER A 148 -5.50 -10.12 2.83
N ASP A 149 -5.53 -11.04 1.88
CA ASP A 149 -6.13 -10.83 0.56
C ASP A 149 -7.63 -11.17 0.57
N PHE A 150 -8.48 -10.21 0.19
CA PHE A 150 -9.90 -10.43 -0.09
C PHE A 150 -10.14 -11.03 -1.48
N GLY A 151 -9.11 -11.03 -2.34
CA GLY A 151 -9.10 -11.53 -3.69
C GLY A 151 -9.77 -10.57 -4.66
N ASP A 152 -10.71 -11.11 -5.42
CA ASP A 152 -11.38 -10.44 -6.53
C ASP A 152 -12.42 -9.40 -6.04
N TRP A 153 -12.40 -8.21 -6.64
CA TRP A 153 -13.28 -7.09 -6.30
C TRP A 153 -14.77 -7.44 -6.41
N TYR A 154 -15.15 -8.15 -7.48
CA TYR A 154 -16.54 -8.54 -7.70
C TYR A 154 -17.01 -9.50 -6.59
N CYS A 155 -16.17 -10.46 -6.20
CA CYS A 155 -16.45 -11.34 -5.08
C CYS A 155 -16.64 -10.57 -3.76
N PHE A 156 -15.78 -9.58 -3.49
CA PHE A 156 -15.87 -8.75 -2.29
C PHE A 156 -17.17 -7.95 -2.22
N VAL A 157 -17.52 -7.25 -3.31
CA VAL A 157 -18.77 -6.48 -3.45
C VAL A 157 -19.98 -7.38 -3.22
N HIS A 158 -20.04 -8.52 -3.91
CA HIS A 158 -21.18 -9.44 -3.81
C HIS A 158 -21.31 -10.05 -2.42
N THR A 159 -20.20 -10.40 -1.77
CA THR A 159 -20.23 -10.99 -0.43
C THR A 159 -20.80 -10.00 0.59
N LEU A 160 -20.45 -8.71 0.49
CA LEU A 160 -21.03 -7.66 1.34
C LEU A 160 -22.50 -7.36 0.99
N LEU A 161 -22.84 -7.14 -0.28
CA LEU A 161 -24.21 -6.77 -0.66
C LEU A 161 -25.23 -7.90 -0.42
N HIS A 162 -24.79 -9.15 -0.49
CA HIS A 162 -25.61 -10.32 -0.19
C HIS A 162 -25.25 -10.99 1.13
N PHE A 163 -24.76 -10.21 2.11
CA PHE A 163 -24.28 -10.71 3.39
C PHE A 163 -25.21 -11.74 4.05
N ASP A 164 -26.53 -11.52 4.09
CA ASP A 164 -27.47 -12.45 4.72
C ASP A 164 -27.55 -13.82 4.02
N TYR A 165 -27.30 -13.87 2.71
CA TYR A 165 -27.24 -15.12 1.94
C TYR A 165 -25.92 -15.85 2.23
N TYR A 166 -24.79 -15.14 2.14
CA TYR A 166 -23.47 -15.70 2.40
C TYR A 166 -23.27 -16.11 3.87
N HIS A 167 -23.83 -15.36 4.81
CA HIS A 167 -23.89 -15.70 6.23
C HIS A 167 -24.61 -17.03 6.47
N LYS A 168 -25.74 -17.27 5.79
CA LYS A 168 -26.45 -18.57 5.88
C LYS A 168 -25.65 -19.72 5.27
N MET A 169 -24.72 -19.43 4.37
CA MET A 169 -23.82 -20.41 3.77
C MET A 169 -22.51 -20.59 4.56
N GLY A 170 -22.26 -19.77 5.58
CA GLY A 170 -21.06 -19.82 6.43
C GLY A 170 -19.86 -19.03 5.91
N TYR A 171 -20.03 -18.18 4.88
CA TYR A 171 -18.96 -17.35 4.31
C TYR A 171 -18.78 -16.00 5.02
N ASP A 172 -19.64 -15.66 5.99
CA ASP A 172 -19.50 -14.46 6.82
C ASP A 172 -18.32 -14.53 7.79
N ALA A 173 -17.95 -15.74 8.20
CA ALA A 173 -16.77 -16.00 9.01
C ALA A 173 -15.51 -15.47 8.31
N ASP A 174 -15.45 -15.54 6.99
CA ASP A 174 -14.30 -15.09 6.19
C ASP A 174 -14.18 -13.56 6.19
N ILE A 175 -15.27 -12.82 5.97
CA ILE A 175 -15.26 -11.35 6.03
C ILE A 175 -14.84 -10.87 7.42
N HIS A 176 -15.45 -11.40 8.48
CA HIS A 176 -15.10 -10.98 9.83
C HIS A 176 -13.68 -11.37 10.22
N THR A 177 -13.18 -12.53 9.77
CA THR A 177 -11.81 -12.96 10.02
C THR A 177 -10.80 -12.04 9.35
N ILE A 178 -10.99 -11.75 8.06
CA ILE A 178 -10.09 -10.86 7.31
C ILE A 178 -10.13 -9.44 7.89
N ARG A 179 -11.32 -8.88 8.13
CA ARG A 179 -11.45 -7.55 8.75
C ARG A 179 -10.80 -7.47 10.13
N ASN A 180 -10.90 -8.53 10.95
CA ASN A 180 -10.20 -8.57 12.24
C ASN A 180 -8.67 -8.57 12.08
N GLN A 181 -8.12 -9.32 11.12
CA GLN A 181 -6.68 -9.32 10.83
C GLN A 181 -6.19 -7.95 10.37
N LEU A 182 -6.96 -7.32 9.47
CA LEU A 182 -6.69 -5.97 8.99
C LEU A 182 -6.77 -4.96 10.14
N MET A 183 -7.82 -4.99 10.96
CA MET A 183 -7.97 -4.13 12.15
C MET A 183 -6.75 -4.21 13.08
N HIS A 184 -6.31 -5.43 13.41
CA HIS A 184 -5.14 -5.61 14.26
C HIS A 184 -3.87 -5.00 13.66
N THR A 185 -3.68 -5.16 12.35
CA THR A 185 -2.55 -4.55 11.64
C THR A 185 -2.69 -3.03 11.62
N THR A 186 -3.83 -2.48 11.21
CA THR A 186 -4.11 -1.04 11.16
C THR A 186 -3.81 -0.38 12.50
N PHE A 187 -4.32 -0.93 13.59
CA PHE A 187 -4.09 -0.36 14.92
C PHE A 187 -2.64 -0.51 15.38
N ALA A 188 -1.96 -1.61 15.05
CA ALA A 188 -0.55 -1.77 15.38
C ALA A 188 0.31 -0.67 14.69
N LEU A 189 -0.01 -0.34 13.43
CA LEU A 189 0.65 0.72 12.66
C LEU A 189 0.25 2.14 13.10
N GLY A 190 -0.66 2.28 14.06
CA GLY A 190 -1.16 3.58 14.54
C GLY A 190 -2.25 4.19 13.67
N GLY A 191 -2.79 3.43 12.72
CA GLY A 191 -3.97 3.77 11.95
C GLY A 191 -5.27 3.57 12.73
N ASN A 192 -6.38 3.98 12.13
CA ASN A 192 -7.71 3.79 12.68
C ASN A 192 -8.81 3.53 11.66
N LYS A 193 -8.51 3.57 10.35
CA LYS A 193 -9.49 3.35 9.30
C LYS A 193 -8.81 2.92 8.01
N MET A 194 -9.62 2.39 7.10
CA MET A 194 -9.17 2.04 5.76
C MET A 194 -10.27 2.19 4.71
N TYR A 195 -9.83 2.27 3.47
CA TYR A 195 -10.66 2.15 2.29
C TYR A 195 -10.30 0.88 1.53
N TYR A 196 -11.32 0.23 0.98
CA TYR A 196 -11.16 -0.85 0.01
C TYR A 196 -11.58 -0.33 -1.36
N VAL A 197 -10.71 -0.46 -2.34
CA VAL A 197 -10.89 0.03 -3.70
C VAL A 197 -10.58 -1.06 -4.73
N ASP A 198 -11.10 -0.89 -5.94
CA ASP A 198 -10.74 -1.69 -7.12
C ASP A 198 -9.45 -1.12 -7.74
N ASP A 199 -8.39 -1.91 -7.78
CA ASP A 199 -7.07 -1.54 -8.34
C ASP A 199 -7.12 -1.16 -9.83
N ASN A 200 -8.17 -1.55 -10.53
CA ASN A 200 -8.39 -1.28 -11.94
C ASN A 200 -9.63 -0.42 -12.20
N SER A 201 -10.05 0.37 -11.20
CA SER A 201 -11.21 1.26 -11.34
C SER A 201 -10.94 2.42 -12.31
N GLU A 202 -11.72 2.50 -13.39
CA GLU A 202 -11.71 3.67 -14.29
C GLU A 202 -12.22 4.94 -13.59
N VAL A 203 -13.01 4.81 -12.52
CA VAL A 203 -13.57 5.96 -11.79
C VAL A 203 -12.60 6.45 -10.73
N LEU A 204 -12.00 5.52 -9.97
CA LEU A 204 -11.02 5.82 -8.93
C LEU A 204 -9.58 5.95 -9.46
N ASP A 205 -9.42 6.31 -10.73
CA ASP A 205 -8.10 6.49 -11.38
C ASP A 205 -7.05 7.21 -10.51
N GLY A 206 -5.88 6.59 -10.42
CA GLY A 206 -4.78 6.98 -9.53
C GLY A 206 -5.04 6.76 -8.03
N ILE A 207 -5.91 5.82 -7.65
CA ILE A 207 -6.09 5.25 -6.30
C ILE A 207 -6.15 3.71 -6.45
N GLY A 208 -5.34 2.95 -5.71
CA GLY A 208 -5.30 1.49 -5.77
C GLY A 208 -4.04 0.94 -6.47
N ILE A 209 -2.86 1.32 -5.97
CA ILE A 209 -1.49 1.14 -6.52
C ILE A 209 -1.04 2.29 -7.48
N GLY A 210 -1.61 3.48 -7.33
CA GLY A 210 -1.34 4.62 -8.21
C GLY A 210 -0.68 5.82 -7.51
N GLU A 211 -1.15 7.01 -7.89
CA GLU A 211 -0.65 8.29 -7.43
C GLU A 211 -0.80 8.52 -5.91
N GLU A 212 -1.66 7.76 -5.23
CA GLU A 212 -1.90 7.92 -3.79
C GLU A 212 -0.63 7.76 -2.95
N LEU A 213 0.36 6.99 -3.43
CA LEU A 213 1.64 6.83 -2.74
C LEU A 213 2.41 8.17 -2.62
N ASN A 214 2.07 9.14 -3.47
CA ASN A 214 2.61 10.51 -3.47
C ASN A 214 1.69 11.53 -2.77
N MET A 215 0.65 11.07 -2.09
CA MET A 215 -0.34 11.89 -1.38
C MET A 215 -0.22 11.71 0.13
N ASN A 216 -0.64 12.72 0.88
CA ASN A 216 -0.95 12.53 2.30
C ASN A 216 -2.33 11.89 2.48
N TRP A 217 -2.60 11.35 3.66
CA TRP A 217 -3.85 10.64 3.92
C TRP A 217 -5.10 11.49 3.65
N CYS A 218 -5.11 12.78 4.03
CA CYS A 218 -6.27 13.65 3.77
C CYS A 218 -6.52 13.87 2.28
N GLU A 219 -5.47 14.01 1.47
CA GLU A 219 -5.58 14.13 0.01
C GLU A 219 -6.20 12.87 -0.62
N VAL A 220 -5.86 11.69 -0.11
CA VAL A 220 -6.46 10.42 -0.54
C VAL A 220 -7.94 10.36 -0.20
N GLU A 221 -8.31 10.73 1.04
CA GLU A 221 -9.71 10.77 1.45
C GLU A 221 -10.51 11.74 0.58
N ASP A 222 -9.99 12.94 0.37
CA ASP A 222 -10.65 13.95 -0.46
C ASP A 222 -10.84 13.45 -1.90
N LYS A 223 -9.82 12.80 -2.49
CA LYS A 223 -9.89 12.21 -3.84
C LYS A 223 -10.93 11.09 -3.93
N ILE A 224 -10.97 10.18 -2.95
CA ILE A 224 -11.97 9.10 -2.87
C ILE A 224 -13.38 9.70 -2.71
N MET A 225 -13.56 10.65 -1.80
CA MET A 225 -14.85 11.31 -1.57
C MET A 225 -15.34 12.08 -2.81
N GLN A 226 -14.44 12.76 -3.53
CA GLN A 226 -14.77 13.48 -4.75
C GLN A 226 -15.22 12.53 -5.87
N LYS A 227 -14.56 11.38 -6.02
CA LYS A 227 -14.80 10.44 -7.12
C LYS A 227 -15.93 9.44 -6.84
N ALA A 228 -15.96 8.85 -5.64
CA ALA A 228 -16.98 7.87 -5.26
C ALA A 228 -18.23 8.50 -4.63
N GLY A 229 -18.08 9.57 -3.85
CA GLY A 229 -19.19 10.31 -3.23
C GLY A 229 -20.17 9.40 -2.47
N TYR A 230 -21.44 9.41 -2.88
CA TYR A 230 -22.49 8.59 -2.26
C TYR A 230 -22.33 7.07 -2.51
N ARG A 231 -21.43 6.66 -3.40
CA ARG A 231 -21.12 5.25 -3.71
C ARG A 231 -20.05 4.65 -2.79
N ILE A 232 -19.72 5.34 -1.69
CA ILE A 232 -18.88 4.80 -0.62
C ILE A 232 -19.78 4.06 0.37
N LEU A 233 -19.55 2.76 0.55
CA LEU A 233 -20.29 1.95 1.50
C LEU A 233 -19.57 1.89 2.85
N ASP A 234 -20.23 2.29 3.93
CA ASP A 234 -19.71 2.16 5.29
C ASP A 234 -19.96 0.73 5.80
N ILE A 235 -18.93 -0.12 5.84
CA ILE A 235 -19.07 -1.54 6.18
C ILE A 235 -19.63 -1.72 7.59
N PRO A 236 -19.06 -1.09 8.65
CA PRO A 236 -19.60 -1.24 9.99
C PRO A 236 -21.07 -0.85 10.10
N ALA A 237 -21.49 0.27 9.50
CA ALA A 237 -22.89 0.68 9.47
C ALA A 237 -23.75 -0.32 8.70
N PHE A 238 -23.29 -0.81 7.55
CA PHE A 238 -24.03 -1.77 6.73
C PHE A 238 -24.27 -3.09 7.46
N LEU A 239 -23.29 -3.55 8.23
CA LEU A 239 -23.40 -4.79 9.00
C LEU A 239 -24.26 -4.66 10.25
N THR A 240 -24.35 -3.47 10.85
CA THR A 240 -25.02 -3.27 12.15
C THR A 240 -26.36 -2.53 12.09
N ASN A 241 -26.60 -1.73 11.05
CA ASN A 241 -27.81 -0.93 10.89
C ASN A 241 -28.68 -1.46 9.74
N ILE A 242 -29.81 -2.07 10.09
CA ILE A 242 -30.73 -2.70 9.13
C ILE A 242 -31.39 -1.70 8.17
N ASP A 243 -31.64 -0.46 8.61
CA ASP A 243 -32.30 0.55 7.79
C ASP A 243 -31.34 1.13 6.76
N TYR A 244 -30.09 1.38 7.18
CA TYR A 244 -29.02 1.77 6.25
C TYR A 244 -28.76 0.67 5.21
N ARG A 245 -28.67 -0.60 5.64
CA ARG A 245 -28.53 -1.75 4.72
C ARG A 245 -29.65 -1.81 3.69
N LYS A 246 -30.92 -1.69 4.13
CA LYS A 246 -32.09 -1.69 3.24
C LYS A 246 -32.06 -0.53 2.26
N GLN A 247 -31.62 0.65 2.69
CA GLN A 247 -31.49 1.82 1.83
C GLN A 247 -30.49 1.53 0.69
N ILE A 248 -29.29 1.08 1.03
CA ILE A 248 -28.24 0.76 0.04
C ILE A 248 -28.73 -0.31 -0.96
N ILE A 249 -29.32 -1.41 -0.47
CA ILE A 249 -29.85 -2.48 -1.34
C ILE A 249 -30.96 -1.95 -2.25
N ARG A 250 -31.82 -1.04 -1.76
CA ARG A 250 -32.93 -0.47 -2.53
C ARG A 250 -32.48 0.49 -3.62
N GLU A 251 -31.43 1.26 -3.36
CA GLU A 251 -30.88 2.23 -4.31
C GLU A 251 -30.18 1.56 -5.50
N SER A 252 -29.91 0.23 -5.42
CA SER A 252 -29.35 -0.60 -6.49
C SER A 252 -28.08 -0.02 -7.14
N THR A 253 -27.36 0.84 -6.42
CA THR A 253 -26.12 1.44 -6.92
C THR A 253 -24.96 0.65 -6.35
N GLU A 254 -24.19 0.02 -7.22
CA GLU A 254 -23.01 -0.74 -6.82
C GLU A 254 -21.97 0.20 -6.18
N PRO A 255 -21.45 -0.14 -4.98
CA PRO A 255 -20.39 0.64 -4.35
C PRO A 255 -19.15 0.73 -5.26
N LEU A 256 -18.49 1.89 -5.26
CA LEU A 256 -17.16 2.05 -5.89
C LEU A 256 -16.03 1.85 -4.90
N CYS A 257 -16.34 2.01 -3.62
CA CYS A 257 -15.38 2.00 -2.54
C CYS A 257 -16.08 1.60 -1.26
N PHE A 258 -15.34 0.98 -0.35
CA PHE A 258 -15.84 0.62 0.97
C PHE A 258 -14.99 1.29 2.04
N PHE A 259 -15.65 1.84 3.05
CA PHE A 259 -15.04 2.44 4.22
C PHE A 259 -15.15 1.53 5.42
N ASP A 260 -14.09 1.45 6.22
CA ASP A 260 -14.06 0.63 7.42
C ASP A 260 -13.21 1.26 8.53
N ASP A 261 -13.87 1.60 9.64
CA ASP A 261 -13.27 2.04 10.91
C ASP A 261 -13.32 0.96 12.01
N PHE A 262 -13.76 -0.25 11.65
CA PHE A 262 -13.86 -1.43 12.50
C PHE A 262 -14.71 -1.28 13.76
N ARG A 263 -15.52 -0.23 13.89
CA ARG A 263 -16.29 0.04 15.13
C ARG A 263 -17.27 -1.07 15.50
N ASP A 264 -17.72 -1.88 14.54
CA ASP A 264 -18.58 -3.05 14.79
C ASP A 264 -17.81 -4.26 15.36
N LEU A 265 -16.48 -4.26 15.28
CA LEU A 265 -15.60 -5.33 15.76
C LEU A 265 -15.00 -5.03 17.14
N ILE A 266 -14.70 -3.76 17.44
CA ILE A 266 -14.08 -3.32 18.71
C ILE A 266 -14.97 -3.66 19.94
N HIS A 267 -16.27 -3.81 19.72
CA HIS A 267 -17.27 -4.03 20.78
C HIS A 267 -17.85 -5.45 20.82
N ARG A 268 -17.24 -6.41 20.12
CA ARG A 268 -17.61 -7.84 20.16
C ARG A 268 -16.67 -8.63 21.04
#